data_AF-A0A4R4WAN7-F1
#
_entry.id   AF-A0A4R4WAN7-F1
#
_cell.length_a   1.000
_cell.length_b   1.000
_cell.length_c   1.000
_cell.angle_alpha   90.00
_cell.angle_beta   90.00
_cell.angle_gamma   90.00
#
_symmetry.space_group_name_H-M   'P 1'
#
loop_
_entity.id
_entity.type
_entity.pdbx_description
1 polymer ?
#
loop_
_entity_poly.entity_id
_entity_poly.type
_entity_poly.pdbx_seq_one_letter_code
_entity_poly.pdbx_strand_id
1 'polypeptide(L)'
;MSLDNPLPGWLTHQTGHGRTPRSRAVEVKNVQDRLATRPDDWSVDEETIRFDTKIAVLLRDDLAVWQRLNVTAFLVSGIAGTHPEVVGEPYEDADGTRYLPMFRQPVLVFEGSKELMGTAHERALRREIEHAVFTQELFATGNDRDNRAAVKAVPTGELDLVGIALYGPKNAVDKVLKGARMHH
;
A
#
# COMPACT_ATOMS: atom_id res chain seq x y z
N MET A 1 -12.89 32.61 -14.45
CA MET A 1 -13.05 32.80 -12.99
C MET A 1 -12.30 31.66 -12.32
N SER A 2 -11.14 31.99 -11.78
CA SER A 2 -10.24 31.07 -11.09
C SER A 2 -10.82 30.79 -9.71
N LEU A 3 -10.89 29.51 -9.30
CA LEU A 3 -11.17 29.14 -7.92
C LEU A 3 -9.95 28.41 -7.38
N ASP A 4 -9.02 29.23 -6.89
CA ASP A 4 -8.00 28.84 -5.94
C ASP A 4 -8.69 28.38 -4.65
N ASN A 5 -8.47 27.14 -4.24
CA ASN A 5 -8.88 26.65 -2.93
C ASN A 5 -7.67 26.73 -1.98
N PRO A 6 -7.71 27.54 -0.91
CA PRO A 6 -6.55 27.75 -0.06
C PRO A 6 -6.32 26.59 0.91
N LEU A 7 -5.04 26.22 1.10
CA LEU A 7 -4.57 25.24 2.08
C LEU A 7 -4.72 25.78 3.53
N PRO A 8 -4.89 24.91 4.56
CA PRO A 8 -5.01 25.35 5.95
C PRO A 8 -3.72 25.96 6.53
N GLY A 9 -3.85 27.12 7.17
CA GLY A 9 -2.76 27.97 7.66
C GLY A 9 -2.18 27.60 9.02
N TRP A 10 -1.34 26.56 9.06
CA TRP A 10 -0.41 26.32 10.16
C TRP A 10 1.00 26.06 9.62
N LEU A 11 1.58 27.07 8.99
CA LEU A 11 2.99 27.06 8.60
C LEU A 11 3.59 28.46 8.59
N THR A 12 3.71 29.07 9.77
CA THR A 12 4.61 30.22 9.99
C THR A 12 5.26 30.09 11.35
N HIS A 13 6.50 29.62 11.38
CA HIS A 13 7.59 30.17 12.19
C HIS A 13 8.89 29.40 11.86
N GLN A 14 9.79 30.05 11.12
CA GLN A 14 11.21 29.71 11.07
C GLN A 14 11.97 30.71 11.95
N THR A 15 12.93 30.23 12.75
CA THR A 15 14.31 30.74 12.84
C THR A 15 15.14 29.80 13.73
N GLY A 16 16.39 29.51 13.33
CA GLY A 16 17.41 28.92 14.20
C GLY A 16 18.40 27.99 13.48
N HIS A 17 19.45 28.56 12.87
CA HIS A 17 20.55 27.83 12.23
C HIS A 17 21.56 27.25 13.23
N GLY A 18 21.82 25.95 13.13
CA GLY A 18 23.04 25.28 13.63
C GLY A 18 23.56 24.33 12.55
N ARG A 19 24.81 24.51 12.09
CA ARG A 19 25.43 23.71 11.02
C ARG A 19 26.03 22.42 11.59
N THR A 20 25.58 21.28 11.08
CA THR A 20 26.18 19.94 11.29
C THR A 20 26.88 19.50 9.98
N PRO A 21 27.98 18.73 10.02
CA PRO A 21 28.78 18.44 8.83
C PRO A 21 28.05 17.51 7.85
N ARG A 22 28.11 17.85 6.56
CA ARG A 22 27.56 17.06 5.45
C ARG A 22 28.36 15.76 5.26
N SER A 23 27.78 14.63 5.64
CA SER A 23 28.18 13.33 5.09
C SER A 23 27.64 13.22 3.67
N ARG A 24 28.50 12.82 2.73
CA ARG A 24 28.13 12.55 1.34
C ARG A 24 27.18 11.35 1.34
N ALA A 25 25.90 11.59 1.08
CA ALA A 25 24.94 10.52 0.84
C ALA A 25 25.41 9.71 -0.36
N VAL A 26 25.74 8.44 -0.13
CA VAL A 26 25.85 7.46 -1.21
C VAL A 26 24.42 7.19 -1.66
N GLU A 27 24.11 7.52 -2.90
CA GLU A 27 22.81 7.26 -3.52
C GLU A 27 22.62 5.74 -3.62
N VAL A 28 21.85 5.18 -2.68
CA VAL A 28 21.50 3.76 -2.67
C VAL A 28 20.38 3.56 -3.69
N LYS A 29 20.75 3.20 -4.92
CA LYS A 29 19.79 2.65 -5.88
C LYS A 29 19.36 1.29 -5.36
N ASN A 30 18.07 1.18 -5.03
CA ASN A 30 17.28 -0.02 -4.75
C ASN A 30 17.86 -1.14 -3.86
N VAL A 31 17.01 -1.65 -2.97
CA VAL A 31 17.24 -2.90 -2.19
C VAL A 31 17.62 -4.09 -3.09
N GLN A 32 17.24 -4.06 -4.36
CA GLN A 32 17.53 -5.09 -5.36
C GLN A 32 18.99 -5.09 -5.86
N ASP A 33 19.70 -3.94 -5.86
CA ASP A 33 21.08 -3.87 -6.37
C ASP A 33 22.11 -4.49 -5.41
N ARG A 34 21.73 -4.72 -4.15
CA ARG A 34 22.58 -5.39 -3.14
C ARG A 34 23.01 -6.80 -3.52
N LEU A 35 22.30 -7.47 -4.44
CA LEU A 35 22.49 -8.89 -4.74
C LEU A 35 23.59 -9.19 -5.78
N ALA A 36 24.19 -8.19 -6.44
CA ALA A 36 25.00 -8.45 -7.64
C ALA A 36 26.52 -8.28 -7.49
N THR A 37 27.06 -7.66 -6.43
CA THR A 37 28.50 -7.34 -6.39
C THR A 37 29.11 -7.39 -4.99
N ARG A 38 29.53 -8.57 -4.54
CA ARG A 38 30.83 -8.82 -3.87
C ARG A 38 31.01 -10.30 -3.52
N PRO A 39 32.16 -10.92 -3.86
CA PRO A 39 32.49 -12.27 -3.43
C PRO A 39 33.12 -12.26 -2.03
N ASP A 40 32.68 -13.24 -1.24
CA ASP A 40 33.35 -13.84 -0.08
C ASP A 40 33.45 -13.00 1.21
N ASP A 41 32.43 -13.15 2.07
CA ASP A 41 32.53 -13.39 3.53
C ASP A 41 31.28 -12.87 4.28
N TRP A 42 30.14 -13.53 4.08
CA TRP A 42 28.96 -13.41 4.94
C TRP A 42 28.23 -14.75 4.98
N SER A 43 28.78 -15.74 5.68
CA SER A 43 27.96 -16.86 6.18
C SER A 43 27.17 -16.38 7.39
N VAL A 44 26.25 -15.46 7.16
CA VAL A 44 25.05 -15.35 8.00
C VAL A 44 24.04 -16.19 7.26
N ASP A 45 23.45 -17.19 7.91
CA ASP A 45 22.28 -17.88 7.40
C ASP A 45 21.18 -16.83 7.14
N GLU A 46 21.18 -16.19 5.97
CA GLU A 46 19.99 -15.56 5.41
C GLU A 46 19.03 -16.72 5.10
N GLU A 47 18.37 -17.24 6.13
CA GLU A 47 17.06 -17.84 5.96
C GLU A 47 16.26 -16.81 5.16
N THR A 48 16.17 -17.04 3.85
CA THR A 48 15.43 -16.18 2.97
C THR A 48 14.00 -16.25 3.48
N ILE A 49 13.53 -15.21 4.18
CA ILE A 49 12.22 -15.22 4.82
C ILE A 49 11.18 -15.37 3.69
N ARG A 50 10.70 -16.61 3.50
CA ARG A 50 9.73 -16.96 2.48
C ARG A 50 8.35 -16.98 3.13
N PHE A 51 7.53 -16.01 2.78
CA PHE A 51 6.11 -16.04 3.13
C PHE A 51 5.36 -16.96 2.17
N ASP A 52 4.49 -17.84 2.65
CA ASP A 52 3.58 -18.58 1.77
C ASP A 52 2.40 -17.71 1.29
N THR A 53 2.18 -16.60 2.01
CA THR A 53 1.16 -15.60 1.73
C THR A 53 1.75 -14.35 1.05
N LYS A 54 0.88 -13.49 0.54
CA LYS A 54 1.22 -12.26 -0.15
C LYS A 54 0.19 -11.19 0.20
N ILE A 55 0.67 -9.97 0.48
CA ILE A 55 -0.15 -8.77 0.48
C ILE A 55 0.03 -8.08 -0.87
N ALA A 56 -1.08 -7.76 -1.54
CA ALA A 56 -1.03 -7.02 -2.78
C ALA A 56 -2.13 -5.98 -2.86
N VAL A 57 -1.81 -4.83 -3.44
CA VAL A 57 -2.75 -3.75 -3.73
C VAL A 57 -2.83 -3.61 -5.24
N LEU A 58 -4.04 -3.47 -5.78
CA LEU A 58 -4.27 -3.16 -7.18
C LEU A 58 -5.02 -1.82 -7.24
N LEU A 59 -4.47 -0.87 -8.00
CA LEU A 59 -5.02 0.47 -8.17
C LEU A 59 -5.46 0.69 -9.63
N ARG A 60 -6.49 1.50 -9.82
CA ARG A 60 -6.88 1.93 -11.16
C ARG A 60 -5.85 2.92 -11.73
N ASP A 61 -5.48 2.73 -12.99
CA ASP A 61 -4.36 3.42 -13.63
C ASP A 61 -4.64 4.87 -14.07
N ASP A 62 -5.87 5.37 -13.89
CA ASP A 62 -6.28 6.75 -14.16
C ASP A 62 -6.24 7.65 -12.91
N LEU A 63 -5.92 7.12 -11.74
CA LEU A 63 -5.88 7.88 -10.48
C LEU A 63 -4.69 8.85 -10.44
N ALA A 64 -4.93 10.04 -9.88
CA ALA A 64 -3.85 10.95 -9.51
C ALA A 64 -2.96 10.34 -8.42
N VAL A 65 -1.67 10.72 -8.37
CA VAL A 65 -0.70 10.15 -7.42
C VAL A 65 -1.18 10.24 -5.97
N TRP A 66 -1.73 11.38 -5.55
CA TRP A 66 -2.22 11.53 -4.17
C TRP A 66 -3.42 10.62 -3.87
N GLN A 67 -4.29 10.35 -4.85
CA GLN A 67 -5.41 9.42 -4.71
C GLN A 67 -4.88 8.00 -4.52
N ARG A 68 -3.87 7.59 -5.29
CA ARG A 68 -3.22 6.27 -5.16
C ARG A 68 -2.65 6.03 -3.78
N LEU A 69 -1.97 7.04 -3.22
CA LEU A 69 -1.41 6.99 -1.86
C LEU A 69 -2.52 6.85 -0.82
N ASN A 70 -3.59 7.65 -0.94
CA ASN A 70 -4.73 7.61 -0.03
C ASN A 70 -5.46 6.25 -0.08
N VAL A 71 -5.80 5.78 -1.28
CA VAL A 71 -6.47 4.49 -1.51
C VAL A 71 -5.63 3.35 -0.95
N THR A 72 -4.32 3.35 -1.21
CA THR A 72 -3.41 2.33 -0.66
C THR A 72 -3.44 2.30 0.86
N ALA A 73 -3.36 3.46 1.52
CA ALA A 73 -3.38 3.56 2.97
C ALA A 73 -4.67 2.99 3.60
N PHE A 74 -5.83 3.36 3.04
CA PHE A 74 -7.12 2.82 3.51
C PHE A 74 -7.21 1.32 3.28
N LEU A 75 -6.86 0.85 2.08
CA LEU A 75 -7.01 -0.57 1.73
C LEU A 75 -6.15 -1.47 2.62
N VAL A 76 -4.88 -1.13 2.85
CA VAL A 76 -3.99 -1.95 3.68
C VAL A 76 -4.34 -1.90 5.16
N SER A 77 -4.99 -0.82 5.64
CA SER A 77 -5.50 -0.78 7.02
C SER A 77 -6.55 -1.86 7.29
N GLY A 78 -7.36 -2.24 6.28
CA GLY A 78 -8.29 -3.35 6.40
C GLY A 78 -7.57 -4.66 6.70
N ILE A 79 -6.49 -4.94 5.95
CA ILE A 79 -5.67 -6.15 6.13
C ILE A 79 -4.99 -6.16 7.50
N ALA A 80 -4.34 -5.06 7.89
CA ALA A 80 -3.67 -4.97 9.19
C ALA A 80 -4.64 -5.13 10.37
N GLY A 81 -5.87 -4.61 10.23
CA GLY A 81 -6.89 -4.67 11.27
C GLY A 81 -7.57 -6.03 11.43
N THR A 82 -7.56 -6.88 10.40
CA THR A 82 -8.24 -8.19 10.42
C THR A 82 -7.29 -9.38 10.46
N HIS A 83 -6.02 -9.21 10.10
CA HIS A 83 -5.00 -10.27 10.11
C HIS A 83 -3.82 -9.89 11.01
N PRO A 84 -3.93 -10.04 12.34
CA PRO A 84 -2.88 -9.66 13.28
C PRO A 84 -1.52 -10.31 12.96
N GLU A 85 -1.53 -11.51 12.36
CA GLU A 85 -0.32 -12.23 12.00
C GLU A 85 0.48 -11.58 10.87
N VAL A 86 -0.04 -10.55 10.19
CA VAL A 86 0.71 -9.82 9.16
C VAL A 86 1.47 -8.62 9.72
N VAL A 87 1.13 -8.18 10.93
CA VAL A 87 1.78 -7.08 11.65
C VAL A 87 2.92 -7.65 12.49
N GLY A 88 4.09 -7.01 12.46
CA GLY A 88 5.26 -7.40 13.24
C GLY A 88 5.27 -6.82 14.66
N GLU A 89 6.46 -6.77 15.25
CA GLU A 89 6.69 -6.15 16.56
C GLU A 89 6.87 -4.63 16.45
N PRO A 90 6.61 -3.87 17.54
CA PRO A 90 6.94 -2.46 17.63
C PRO A 90 8.41 -2.22 17.29
N TYR A 91 8.67 -1.19 16.48
CA TYR A 91 10.05 -0.81 16.16
C TYR A 91 10.63 -0.05 17.34
N GLU A 92 11.93 -0.17 17.55
CA GLU A 92 12.66 0.54 18.61
C GLU A 92 13.92 1.15 17.99
N ASP A 93 14.18 2.43 18.26
CA ASP A 93 15.45 3.03 17.85
C ASP A 93 16.57 2.73 18.86
N ALA A 94 17.80 3.15 18.53
CA ALA A 94 18.97 2.88 19.35
C ALA A 94 18.90 3.53 20.76
N ASP A 95 18.01 4.50 20.97
CA ASP A 95 17.82 5.20 22.25
C ASP A 95 16.68 4.58 23.08
N GLY A 96 16.05 3.51 22.58
CA GLY A 96 14.93 2.84 23.25
C GLY A 96 13.57 3.50 23.00
N THR A 97 13.46 4.45 22.06
CA THR A 97 12.16 5.04 21.70
C THR A 97 11.38 4.04 20.87
N ARG A 98 10.14 3.75 21.29
CA ARG A 98 9.27 2.79 20.62
C ARG A 98 8.36 3.46 19.59
N TYR A 99 8.17 2.79 18.46
CA TYR A 99 7.32 3.18 17.34
C TYR A 99 6.27 2.09 17.06
N LEU A 100 5.26 2.41 16.26
CA LEU A 100 4.22 1.46 15.87
C LEU A 100 4.81 0.28 15.08
N PRO A 101 4.25 -0.93 15.23
CA PRO A 101 4.59 -2.04 14.36
C PRO A 101 4.08 -1.80 12.93
N MET A 102 4.71 -2.44 11.95
CA MET A 102 4.32 -2.41 10.54
C MET A 102 4.19 -3.83 9.97
N PHE A 103 3.78 -3.97 8.71
CA PHE A 103 3.74 -5.28 8.07
C PHE A 103 5.10 -5.96 8.12
N ARG A 104 5.12 -7.24 8.52
CA ARG A 104 6.35 -8.05 8.51
C ARG A 104 6.66 -8.66 7.13
N GLN A 105 5.76 -8.49 6.16
CA GLN A 105 5.92 -8.94 4.78
C GLN A 105 5.71 -7.76 3.80
N PRO A 106 6.35 -7.77 2.62
CA PRO A 106 6.18 -6.69 1.64
C PRO A 106 4.73 -6.54 1.15
N VAL A 107 4.34 -5.29 0.90
CA VAL A 107 3.11 -4.95 0.15
C VAL A 107 3.49 -4.71 -1.31
N LEU A 108 2.95 -5.52 -2.21
CA LEU A 108 3.20 -5.38 -3.65
C LEU A 108 2.08 -4.56 -4.31
N VAL A 109 2.42 -3.41 -4.91
CA VAL A 109 1.44 -2.47 -5.47
C VAL A 109 1.40 -2.57 -7.00
N PHE A 110 0.24 -2.86 -7.55
CA PHE A 110 -0.02 -3.04 -8.97
C PHE A 110 -0.97 -1.96 -9.49
N GLU A 111 -0.97 -1.77 -10.81
CA GLU A 111 -1.94 -0.94 -11.51
C GLU A 111 -2.58 -1.66 -12.70
N GLY A 112 -3.78 -1.22 -13.07
CA GLY A 112 -4.41 -1.57 -14.34
C GLY A 112 -5.73 -0.85 -14.57
N SER A 113 -6.39 -1.19 -15.69
CA SER A 113 -7.58 -0.47 -16.15
C SER A 113 -8.83 -0.74 -15.29
N LYS A 114 -9.89 0.03 -15.53
CA LYS A 114 -11.21 -0.16 -14.92
C LYS A 114 -11.77 -1.57 -15.15
N GLU A 115 -11.62 -2.10 -16.37
CA GLU A 115 -12.08 -3.45 -16.73
C GLU A 115 -11.29 -4.53 -15.97
N LEU A 116 -9.99 -4.29 -15.76
CA LEU A 116 -9.17 -5.18 -14.96
C LEU A 116 -9.59 -5.16 -13.49
N MET A 117 -9.98 -4.01 -12.92
CA MET A 117 -10.50 -3.96 -11.54
C MET A 117 -11.70 -4.89 -11.37
N GLY A 118 -12.70 -4.79 -12.24
CA GLY A 118 -13.89 -5.64 -12.21
C GLY A 118 -13.54 -7.13 -12.35
N THR A 119 -12.63 -7.44 -13.30
CA THR A 119 -12.15 -8.80 -13.51
C THR A 119 -11.39 -9.36 -12.29
N ALA A 120 -10.55 -8.55 -11.65
CA ALA A 120 -9.80 -8.95 -10.45
C ALA A 120 -10.75 -9.15 -9.27
N HIS A 121 -11.72 -8.27 -9.07
CA HIS A 121 -12.75 -8.39 -8.05
C HIS A 121 -13.56 -9.68 -8.20
N GLU A 122 -14.05 -9.99 -9.41
CA GLU A 122 -14.77 -11.25 -9.68
C GLU A 122 -13.91 -12.48 -9.36
N ARG A 123 -12.62 -12.44 -9.73
CA ARG A 123 -11.68 -13.53 -9.42
C ARG A 123 -11.43 -13.67 -7.93
N ALA A 124 -11.34 -12.57 -7.18
CA ALA A 124 -11.16 -12.59 -5.73
C ALA A 124 -12.37 -13.22 -5.04
N LEU A 125 -13.58 -12.81 -5.42
CA LEU A 125 -14.84 -13.37 -4.93
C LEU A 125 -14.95 -14.88 -5.23
N ARG A 126 -14.72 -15.30 -6.49
CA ARG A 126 -14.78 -16.72 -6.88
C ARG A 126 -13.77 -17.60 -6.16
N ARG A 127 -12.65 -17.02 -5.71
CA ARG A 127 -11.59 -17.72 -4.97
C ARG A 127 -11.73 -17.60 -3.46
N GLU A 128 -12.79 -16.92 -2.99
CA GLU A 128 -13.03 -16.67 -1.57
C GLU A 128 -11.83 -16.01 -0.89
N ILE A 129 -11.13 -15.13 -1.61
CA ILE A 129 -10.03 -14.34 -1.04
C ILE A 129 -10.67 -13.13 -0.37
N GLU A 130 -10.52 -13.05 0.95
CA GLU A 130 -10.89 -11.85 1.71
C GLU A 130 -10.06 -10.65 1.24
N HIS A 131 -10.71 -9.51 1.00
CA HIS A 131 -10.06 -8.35 0.44
C HIS A 131 -10.79 -7.05 0.79
N ALA A 132 -10.01 -5.97 0.88
CA ALA A 132 -10.55 -4.62 1.01
C ALA A 132 -10.89 -4.04 -0.37
N VAL A 133 -11.90 -3.18 -0.42
CA VAL A 133 -12.33 -2.46 -1.63
C VAL A 133 -12.37 -0.95 -1.39
N PHE A 134 -12.09 -0.18 -2.43
CA PHE A 134 -12.28 1.27 -2.46
C PHE A 134 -12.98 1.62 -3.78
N THR A 135 -14.16 2.23 -3.72
CA THR A 135 -14.90 2.69 -4.90
C THR A 135 -14.75 4.20 -5.10
N GLN A 136 -14.99 4.68 -6.32
CA GLN A 136 -14.85 6.07 -6.71
C GLN A 136 -15.64 7.03 -5.79
N GLU A 137 -16.82 6.61 -5.33
CA GLU A 137 -17.73 7.41 -4.49
C GLU A 137 -17.12 7.78 -3.14
N LEU A 138 -16.18 6.98 -2.62
CA LEU A 138 -15.56 7.21 -1.31
C LEU A 138 -14.67 8.47 -1.29
N PHE A 139 -14.29 9.00 -2.45
CA PHE A 139 -13.60 10.29 -2.52
C PHE A 139 -14.51 11.47 -2.18
N ALA A 140 -15.82 11.31 -2.27
CA ALA A 140 -16.82 12.36 -2.02
C ALA A 140 -17.41 12.29 -0.61
N THR A 141 -17.07 11.29 0.19
CA THR A 141 -17.56 11.08 1.55
C THR A 141 -16.52 11.54 2.59
N GLY A 142 -16.98 11.82 3.81
CA GLY A 142 -16.13 12.36 4.88
C GLY A 142 -15.94 11.46 6.10
N ASN A 143 -16.61 10.30 6.15
CA ASN A 143 -16.54 9.39 7.29
C ASN A 143 -16.88 7.95 6.90
N ASP A 144 -16.44 7.01 7.73
CA ASP A 144 -16.58 5.58 7.54
C ASP A 144 -18.05 5.10 7.41
N ARG A 145 -19.00 5.67 8.16
CA ARG A 145 -20.42 5.31 8.04
C ARG A 145 -20.94 5.62 6.63
N ASP A 146 -20.63 6.79 6.11
CA ASP A 146 -21.09 7.23 4.80
C ASP A 146 -20.35 6.47 3.69
N ASN A 147 -19.07 6.12 3.89
CA ASN A 147 -18.32 5.23 3.00
C ASN A 147 -19.03 3.87 2.86
N ARG A 148 -19.37 3.23 3.98
CA ARG A 148 -20.06 1.92 3.96
C ARG A 148 -21.45 2.02 3.35
N ALA A 149 -22.17 3.11 3.60
CA ALA A 149 -23.48 3.33 2.99
C ALA A 149 -23.39 3.47 1.46
N ALA A 150 -22.38 4.19 0.96
CA ALA A 150 -22.13 4.35 -0.48
C ALA A 150 -21.85 3.00 -1.15
N VAL A 151 -20.96 2.17 -0.59
CA VAL A 151 -20.69 0.82 -1.12
C VAL A 151 -21.94 -0.05 -1.08
N LYS A 152 -22.68 -0.05 0.05
CA LYS A 152 -23.88 -0.88 0.23
C LYS A 152 -25.00 -0.55 -0.77
N ALA A 153 -25.05 0.68 -1.28
CA ALA A 153 -26.07 1.11 -2.21
C ALA A 153 -25.89 0.54 -3.63
N VAL A 154 -24.72 0.00 -3.97
CA VAL A 154 -24.37 -0.42 -5.32
C VAL A 154 -24.25 -1.95 -5.40
N PRO A 155 -24.91 -2.61 -6.37
CA PRO A 155 -24.75 -4.05 -6.59
C PRO A 155 -23.29 -4.43 -6.91
N THR A 156 -22.86 -5.64 -6.53
CA THR A 156 -21.48 -6.13 -6.70
C THR A 156 -20.91 -5.94 -8.12
N GLY A 157 -21.72 -6.17 -9.15
CA GLY A 157 -21.31 -6.05 -10.55
C GLY A 157 -21.24 -4.61 -11.08
N GLU A 158 -21.72 -3.64 -10.30
CA GLU A 158 -21.80 -2.22 -10.68
C GLU A 158 -20.84 -1.33 -9.86
N LEU A 159 -20.07 -1.91 -8.93
CA LEU A 159 -19.09 -1.17 -8.12
C LEU A 159 -18.04 -0.49 -9.02
N ASP A 160 -17.92 0.85 -8.94
CA ASP A 160 -16.88 1.61 -9.61
C ASP A 160 -15.56 1.57 -8.83
N LEU A 161 -14.90 0.40 -8.86
CA LEU A 161 -13.68 0.16 -8.11
C LEU A 161 -12.51 1.03 -8.61
N VAL A 162 -11.82 1.65 -7.66
CA VAL A 162 -10.57 2.39 -7.86
C VAL A 162 -9.37 1.71 -7.21
N GLY A 163 -9.61 0.79 -6.28
CA GLY A 163 -8.59 -0.11 -5.79
C GLY A 163 -9.12 -1.26 -4.96
N ILE A 164 -8.33 -2.33 -4.88
CA ILE A 164 -8.55 -3.49 -4.00
C ILE A 164 -7.24 -3.88 -3.31
N ALA A 165 -7.31 -4.44 -2.10
CA ALA A 165 -6.15 -5.06 -1.46
C ALA A 165 -6.46 -6.47 -0.98
N LEU A 166 -5.56 -7.39 -1.33
CA LEU A 166 -5.70 -8.83 -1.19
C LEU A 166 -4.65 -9.34 -0.20
N TYR A 167 -5.05 -10.28 0.64
CA TYR A 167 -4.14 -11.08 1.44
C TYR A 167 -4.52 -12.56 1.34
N GLY A 168 -3.53 -13.43 1.14
CA GLY A 168 -3.77 -14.87 1.04
C GLY A 168 -2.62 -15.62 0.38
N PRO A 169 -2.82 -16.90 0.01
CA PRO A 169 -1.80 -17.72 -0.63
C PRO A 169 -1.28 -17.09 -1.92
N LYS A 170 0.05 -17.02 -2.09
CA LYS A 170 0.72 -16.37 -3.24
C LYS A 170 0.10 -16.71 -4.59
N ASN A 171 -0.04 -18.00 -4.88
CA ASN A 171 -0.58 -18.49 -6.15
C ASN A 171 -2.05 -18.07 -6.39
N ALA A 172 -2.83 -17.89 -5.33
CA ALA A 172 -4.22 -17.45 -5.44
C ALA A 172 -4.28 -15.95 -5.75
N VAL A 173 -3.49 -15.14 -5.03
CA VAL A 173 -3.35 -13.70 -5.24
C VAL A 173 -2.82 -13.40 -6.66
N ASP A 174 -1.80 -14.12 -7.12
CA ASP A 174 -1.24 -13.94 -8.48
C ASP A 174 -2.27 -14.23 -9.58
N LYS A 175 -3.13 -15.25 -9.36
CA LYS A 175 -4.22 -15.56 -10.30
C LYS A 175 -5.30 -14.48 -10.33
N VAL A 176 -5.57 -13.82 -9.20
CA VAL A 176 -6.48 -12.66 -9.16
C VAL A 176 -5.90 -11.53 -10.00
N LEU A 177 -4.64 -11.20 -9.77
CA LEU A 177 -3.93 -10.07 -10.38
C LEU A 177 -3.43 -10.32 -11.80
N LYS A 178 -3.76 -11.46 -12.42
CA LYS A 178 -3.32 -11.77 -13.79
C LYS A 178 -3.75 -10.67 -14.77
N GLY A 179 -2.76 -10.03 -15.39
CA GLY A 179 -2.93 -8.92 -16.33
C GLY A 179 -2.59 -7.55 -15.74
N ALA A 180 -2.43 -7.44 -14.42
CA ALA A 180 -1.96 -6.21 -13.77
C ALA A 180 -0.46 -6.01 -14.00
N ARG A 181 -0.03 -4.74 -13.97
CA ARG A 181 1.38 -4.35 -14.06
C ARG A 181 1.89 -3.94 -12.69
N MET A 182 3.16 -4.21 -12.39
CA MET A 182 3.81 -3.66 -11.20
C MET A 182 3.80 -2.13 -11.28
N HIS A 183 3.38 -1.46 -10.21
CA HIS A 183 3.41 0.00 -10.12
C HIS A 183 4.86 0.50 -10.02
N HIS A 184 5.16 1.64 -10.66
CA HIS A 184 6.47 2.28 -10.68
C HIS A 184 6.55 3.49 -9.74
#